data_AF-A0A8D0H9F2-F1
#
_entry.id   AF-A0A8D0H9F2-F1
#
_cell.length_a   1.000
_cell.length_b   1.000
_cell.length_c   1.000
_cell.angle_alpha   90.00
_cell.angle_beta   90.00
_cell.angle_gamma   90.00
#
_symmetry.space_group_name_H-M   'P 1'
#
loop_
_entity.id
_entity.type
_entity.pdbx_description
1 polymer ?
#
loop_
_entity_poly.entity_id
_entity_poly.type
_entity_poly.pdbx_seq_one_letter_code
_entity_poly.pdbx_strand_id
1 'polypeptide(L)'
;LENRAHFLSTPYEPSLHELIDIMAKKKLEWERKMEALETRMAIRDQELANAQNKLDQRGQEVLNRDPLLLIKKKTQTFHLWSYYEKLQWHQVKQDRVHSKKKSTENQETPFELSNLNQKLEEFKAKSREWDKQETLCQNQLVSLDAQRKLLSEKCNLFQRQTQNYQIQISSKKEKQEEGSSCSQAKVEHLRVQPDISNETPDRDEVFIEKLKLTVHEIALSKNKLQKQNLELQKELKVYQRQCQNKEAEFSEMRNELQSRNDLLEVAELECQQLRKELLKTGDYKNMQEIQIKYVLELSQSTTVNPAVGSKDAYHPLFFGTYLLQIRDHLYREEQSHSSEQERMRTEISDLTEELHQKEITIATIMEKATLLERQLKMELQIKENVLAKQQSINFLQQTIDLSNKEHESYTVSIHMLECENERLQNDPVKLQGDTEAPVLTNLDMYEAAKHTSQPQISMQEKEERPCPTTATEKFLQEEEKRAMEFEKILNSHIEELQRHSENTLKKYTNLRQS
;
A
#
# COMPACT_ATOMS: atom_id res chain seq x y z
N LEU A 1 -8.65 -53.26 -92.14
CA LEU A 1 -8.04 -52.55 -90.99
C LEU A 1 -8.91 -51.32 -90.72
N GLU A 2 -9.51 -51.34 -89.54
CA GLU A 2 -10.69 -50.58 -89.15
C GLU A 2 -10.45 -49.07 -89.01
N ASN A 3 -11.29 -48.30 -89.70
CA ASN A 3 -12.17 -47.28 -89.16
C ASN A 3 -11.77 -46.53 -87.86
N ARG A 4 -11.61 -45.20 -88.08
CA ARG A 4 -12.35 -44.10 -87.42
C ARG A 4 -11.61 -43.32 -86.33
N ALA A 5 -11.05 -42.22 -86.80
CA ALA A 5 -10.82 -41.02 -85.99
C ALA A 5 -12.13 -40.53 -85.36
N HIS A 6 -12.16 -40.34 -84.04
CA HIS A 6 -13.05 -39.38 -83.40
C HIS A 6 -12.42 -38.81 -82.11
N PHE A 7 -12.15 -37.50 -82.20
CA PHE A 7 -12.45 -36.47 -81.21
C PHE A 7 -11.88 -36.56 -79.78
N LEU A 8 -10.92 -35.66 -79.53
CA LEU A 8 -10.60 -35.04 -78.26
C LEU A 8 -11.88 -34.55 -77.54
N SER A 9 -12.09 -34.96 -76.29
CA SER A 9 -13.13 -34.40 -75.42
C SER A 9 -12.47 -33.66 -74.25
N THR A 10 -12.93 -32.44 -74.08
CA THR A 10 -12.44 -31.30 -73.29
C THR A 10 -12.63 -31.46 -71.77
N PRO A 11 -11.89 -30.69 -70.94
CA PRO A 11 -12.29 -30.50 -69.55
C PRO A 11 -13.58 -29.66 -69.52
N TYR A 12 -14.54 -30.11 -68.70
CA TYR A 12 -15.88 -29.54 -68.55
C TYR A 12 -15.81 -28.04 -68.21
N GLU A 13 -16.09 -27.16 -69.18
CA GLU A 13 -16.36 -25.74 -68.91
C GLU A 13 -17.76 -25.63 -68.30
N PRO A 14 -17.93 -24.90 -67.17
CA PRO A 14 -19.25 -24.65 -66.60
C PRO A 14 -20.13 -23.99 -67.66
N SER A 15 -21.37 -24.47 -67.81
CA SER A 15 -22.31 -23.83 -68.72
C SER A 15 -22.50 -22.36 -68.32
N LEU A 16 -22.74 -21.47 -69.29
CA LEU A 16 -22.93 -20.03 -69.05
C LEU A 16 -23.94 -19.76 -67.93
N HIS A 17 -24.99 -20.59 -67.83
CA HIS A 17 -26.03 -20.49 -66.80
C HIS A 17 -25.48 -20.76 -65.39
N GLU A 18 -24.60 -21.74 -65.24
CA GLU A 18 -23.97 -22.11 -63.96
C GLU A 18 -22.98 -21.02 -63.48
N LEU A 19 -22.27 -20.38 -64.41
CA LEU A 19 -21.45 -19.19 -64.13
C LEU A 19 -22.28 -17.99 -63.70
N ILE A 20 -23.45 -17.77 -64.32
CA ILE A 20 -24.41 -16.72 -63.93
C ILE A 20 -24.92 -16.97 -62.51
N ASP A 21 -25.27 -18.21 -62.16
CA ASP A 21 -25.75 -18.55 -60.82
C ASP A 21 -24.67 -18.39 -59.74
N ILE A 22 -23.43 -18.77 -60.02
CA ILE A 22 -22.30 -18.55 -59.11
C ILE A 22 -22.05 -17.05 -58.91
N MET A 23 -22.11 -16.24 -59.97
CA MET A 23 -21.97 -14.79 -59.89
C MET A 23 -23.13 -14.14 -59.14
N ALA A 24 -24.37 -14.58 -59.37
CA ALA A 24 -25.56 -14.10 -58.66
C ALA A 24 -25.50 -14.45 -57.16
N LYS A 25 -25.06 -15.68 -56.83
CA LYS A 25 -24.86 -16.11 -55.43
C LYS A 25 -23.79 -15.29 -54.73
N LYS A 26 -22.65 -15.02 -55.39
CA LYS A 26 -21.60 -14.16 -54.84
C LYS A 26 -22.09 -12.71 -54.67
N LYS A 27 -22.81 -12.15 -55.65
CA LYS A 27 -23.40 -10.82 -55.54
C LYS A 27 -24.33 -10.72 -54.32
N LEU A 28 -25.21 -11.70 -54.15
CA LEU A 28 -26.13 -11.76 -53.01
C LEU A 28 -25.37 -11.94 -51.68
N GLU A 29 -24.24 -12.65 -51.66
CA GLU A 29 -23.36 -12.74 -50.49
C GLU A 29 -22.71 -11.40 -50.15
N TRP A 30 -22.25 -10.64 -51.15
CA TRP A 30 -21.72 -9.29 -50.95
C TRP A 30 -22.78 -8.31 -50.45
N GLU A 31 -24.00 -8.38 -50.99
CA GLU A 31 -25.14 -7.57 -50.54
C GLU A 31 -25.46 -7.86 -49.06
N ARG A 32 -25.53 -9.13 -48.65
CA ARG A 32 -25.73 -9.49 -47.24
C ARG A 32 -24.58 -9.01 -46.34
N LYS A 33 -23.33 -9.08 -46.81
CA LYS A 33 -22.18 -8.57 -46.05
C LYS A 33 -22.22 -7.05 -45.90
N MET A 34 -22.65 -6.34 -46.94
CA MET A 34 -22.83 -4.89 -46.92
C MET A 34 -23.92 -4.49 -45.93
N GLU A 35 -25.09 -5.13 -45.98
CA GLU A 35 -26.20 -4.89 -45.05
C GLU A 35 -25.82 -5.22 -43.59
N ALA A 36 -25.06 -6.29 -43.37
CA ALA A 36 -24.52 -6.63 -42.04
C ALA A 36 -23.51 -5.60 -41.51
N LEU A 37 -22.76 -4.93 -42.40
CA LEU A 37 -21.86 -3.85 -42.02
C LEU A 37 -22.63 -2.55 -41.74
N GLU A 38 -23.62 -2.22 -42.55
CA GLU A 38 -24.49 -1.05 -42.37
C GLU A 38 -25.25 -1.11 -41.04
N THR A 39 -25.84 -2.26 -40.72
CA THR A 39 -26.52 -2.48 -39.43
C THR A 39 -25.55 -2.35 -38.25
N ARG A 40 -24.31 -2.85 -38.37
CA ARG A 40 -23.27 -2.68 -37.33
C ARG A 40 -22.84 -1.23 -37.17
N MET A 41 -22.71 -0.46 -38.25
CA MET A 41 -22.40 0.96 -38.19
C MET A 41 -23.54 1.74 -37.51
N ALA A 42 -24.79 1.48 -37.90
CA ALA A 42 -25.96 2.13 -37.28
C ALA A 42 -26.05 1.86 -35.77
N ILE A 43 -25.75 0.64 -35.32
CA ILE A 43 -25.69 0.31 -33.88
C ILE A 43 -24.59 1.12 -33.20
N ARG A 44 -23.40 1.23 -33.80
CA ARG A 44 -22.30 2.04 -33.24
C ARG A 44 -22.63 3.52 -33.17
N ASP A 45 -23.27 4.06 -34.20
CA ASP A 45 -23.71 5.46 -34.20
C ASP A 45 -24.76 5.71 -33.10
N GLN A 46 -25.68 4.77 -32.90
CA GLN A 46 -26.65 4.83 -31.81
C GLN A 46 -25.99 4.73 -30.42
N GLU A 47 -25.01 3.84 -30.25
CA GLU A 47 -24.23 3.72 -29.02
C GLU A 47 -23.45 5.00 -28.71
N LEU A 48 -22.84 5.62 -29.74
CA LEU A 48 -22.13 6.89 -29.62
C LEU A 48 -23.08 8.02 -29.24
N ALA A 49 -24.24 8.14 -29.90
CA ALA A 49 -25.25 9.12 -29.55
C ALA A 49 -25.74 8.95 -28.10
N ASN A 50 -25.95 7.70 -27.66
CA ASN A 50 -26.33 7.40 -26.28
C ASN A 50 -25.23 7.76 -25.27
N ALA A 51 -23.96 7.50 -25.60
CA ALA A 51 -22.83 7.87 -24.75
C ALA A 51 -22.67 9.40 -24.66
N GLN A 52 -22.85 10.11 -25.78
CA GLN A 52 -22.85 11.57 -25.86
C GLN A 52 -23.93 12.17 -24.95
N ASN A 53 -25.17 11.70 -25.08
CA ASN A 53 -26.29 12.17 -24.25
C ASN A 53 -26.05 11.95 -22.76
N LYS A 54 -25.43 10.82 -22.37
CA LYS A 54 -25.06 10.55 -20.97
C LYS A 54 -23.95 11.48 -20.46
N LEU A 55 -22.98 11.81 -21.30
CA LEU A 55 -21.94 12.79 -20.97
C LEU A 55 -22.53 14.19 -20.79
N ASP A 56 -23.43 14.60 -21.67
CA ASP A 56 -24.09 15.90 -21.60
C ASP A 56 -24.97 16.01 -20.35
N GLN A 57 -25.73 14.96 -20.02
CA GLN A 57 -26.51 14.89 -18.78
C GLN A 57 -25.63 15.02 -17.53
N ARG A 58 -24.51 14.30 -17.47
CA ARG A 58 -23.54 14.43 -16.37
C ARG A 58 -22.90 15.82 -16.35
N GLY A 59 -22.60 16.40 -17.50
CA GLY A 59 -22.09 17.77 -17.62
C GLY A 59 -23.07 18.79 -17.03
N GLN A 60 -24.35 18.62 -17.32
CA GLN A 60 -25.42 19.46 -16.75
C GLN A 60 -25.59 19.23 -15.23
N GLU A 61 -25.49 17.99 -14.75
CA GLU A 61 -25.50 17.68 -13.31
C GLU A 61 -24.33 18.33 -12.56
N VAL A 62 -23.12 18.32 -13.16
CA VAL A 62 -21.94 18.99 -12.60
C VAL A 62 -22.11 20.50 -12.60
N LEU A 63 -22.71 21.08 -13.65
CA LEU A 63 -23.03 22.50 -13.73
C LEU A 63 -24.07 22.91 -12.68
N ASN A 64 -25.04 22.04 -12.39
CA ASN A 64 -26.12 22.29 -11.43
C ASN A 64 -25.69 22.05 -9.97
N ARG A 65 -24.66 21.22 -9.72
CA ARG A 65 -24.23 20.87 -8.35
C ARG A 65 -23.43 21.94 -7.64
N ASP A 66 -22.71 22.84 -8.34
CA ASP A 66 -22.06 24.01 -7.72
C ASP A 66 -21.65 25.10 -8.73
N PRO A 67 -22.57 26.02 -9.10
CA PRO A 67 -22.26 27.17 -9.94
C PRO A 67 -21.12 28.04 -9.35
N LEU A 68 -21.03 28.11 -8.02
CA LEU A 68 -20.02 28.90 -7.31
C LEU A 68 -18.60 28.34 -7.48
N LEU A 69 -18.41 27.02 -7.45
CA LEU A 69 -17.09 26.40 -7.65
C LEU A 69 -16.62 26.55 -9.10
N LEU A 70 -17.54 26.47 -10.07
CA LEU A 70 -17.20 26.67 -11.47
C LEU A 70 -16.87 28.13 -11.78
N ILE A 71 -17.61 29.09 -11.22
CA ILE A 71 -17.27 30.51 -11.30
C ILE A 71 -15.92 30.75 -10.62
N LYS A 72 -15.70 30.23 -9.41
CA LYS A 72 -14.43 30.37 -8.69
C LYS A 72 -13.25 29.78 -9.47
N LYS A 73 -13.41 28.59 -10.08
CA LYS A 73 -12.41 27.98 -10.95
C LYS A 73 -12.21 28.79 -12.24
N LYS A 74 -13.27 29.29 -12.87
CA LYS A 74 -13.18 30.17 -14.06
C LYS A 74 -12.44 31.47 -13.74
N THR A 75 -12.72 32.08 -12.60
CA THR A 75 -12.03 33.27 -12.10
C THR A 75 -10.56 32.95 -11.80
N GLN A 76 -10.28 31.81 -11.18
CA GLN A 76 -8.90 31.34 -10.95
C GLN A 76 -8.15 31.11 -12.27
N THR A 77 -8.78 30.48 -13.26
CA THR A 77 -8.18 30.29 -14.58
C THR A 77 -7.99 31.61 -15.32
N PHE A 78 -8.86 32.59 -15.13
CA PHE A 78 -8.70 33.93 -15.70
C PHE A 78 -7.54 34.69 -15.04
N HIS A 79 -7.39 34.58 -13.73
CA HIS A 79 -6.24 35.14 -13.01
C HIS A 79 -4.93 34.47 -13.42
N LEU A 80 -4.91 33.15 -13.55
CA LEU A 80 -3.75 32.39 -14.06
C LEU A 80 -3.43 32.75 -15.52
N TRP A 81 -4.44 32.91 -16.37
CA TRP A 81 -4.28 33.32 -17.75
C TRP A 81 -3.74 34.76 -17.85
N SER A 82 -4.28 35.70 -17.07
CA SER A 82 -3.77 37.07 -17.00
C SER A 82 -2.34 37.14 -16.44
N TYR A 83 -2.00 36.30 -15.46
CA TYR A 83 -0.64 36.19 -14.94
C TYR A 83 0.31 35.61 -15.99
N TYR A 84 -0.10 34.57 -16.71
CA TYR A 84 0.66 33.96 -17.78
C TYR A 84 0.86 34.92 -18.96
N GLU A 85 -0.17 35.69 -19.32
CA GLU A 85 -0.11 36.71 -20.38
C GLU A 85 0.81 37.86 -19.98
N LYS A 86 0.81 38.29 -18.72
CA LYS A 86 1.79 39.23 -18.17
C LYS A 86 3.21 38.65 -18.21
N LEU A 87 3.40 37.38 -17.86
CA LEU A 87 4.69 36.71 -17.89
C LEU A 87 5.24 36.60 -19.32
N GLN A 88 4.39 36.23 -20.28
CA GLN A 88 4.68 36.24 -21.71
C GLN A 88 5.06 37.65 -22.19
N TRP A 89 4.32 38.67 -21.75
CA TRP A 89 4.62 40.06 -22.07
C TRP A 89 5.97 40.51 -21.48
N HIS A 90 6.26 40.13 -20.23
CA HIS A 90 7.55 40.37 -19.59
C HIS A 90 8.67 39.64 -20.32
N GLN A 91 8.47 38.40 -20.75
CA GLN A 91 9.44 37.60 -21.48
C GLN A 91 9.74 38.20 -22.87
N VAL A 92 8.73 38.60 -23.64
CA VAL A 92 8.91 39.31 -24.91
C VAL A 92 9.57 40.68 -24.72
N LYS A 93 9.25 41.39 -23.63
CA LYS A 93 9.90 42.66 -23.30
C LYS A 93 11.36 42.45 -22.88
N GLN A 94 11.65 41.37 -22.17
CA GLN A 94 13.00 40.94 -21.82
C GLN A 94 13.77 40.55 -23.08
N ASP A 95 13.17 39.83 -24.03
CA ASP A 95 13.79 39.47 -25.31
C ASP A 95 14.07 40.69 -26.19
N ARG A 96 13.20 41.72 -26.14
CA ARG A 96 13.47 43.01 -26.79
C ARG A 96 14.61 43.77 -26.13
N VAL A 97 14.77 43.66 -24.80
CA VAL A 97 15.90 44.24 -24.05
C VAL A 97 17.18 43.44 -24.25
N HIS A 98 17.10 42.11 -24.29
CA HIS A 98 18.19 41.17 -24.57
C HIS A 98 18.68 41.25 -26.01
N SER A 99 17.80 41.51 -26.98
CA SER A 99 18.18 41.79 -28.37
C SER A 99 18.90 43.15 -28.49
N LYS A 100 18.55 44.11 -27.63
CA LYS A 100 19.27 45.40 -27.48
C LYS A 100 20.59 45.29 -26.68
N LYS A 101 20.69 44.31 -25.77
CA LYS A 101 21.90 44.03 -24.97
C LYS A 101 22.88 43.08 -25.69
N LYS A 102 22.41 42.26 -26.63
CA LYS A 102 23.22 41.40 -27.51
C LYS A 102 24.17 42.14 -28.45
N SER A 103 24.08 43.46 -28.57
CA SER A 103 25.06 44.24 -29.34
C SER A 103 26.32 44.60 -28.54
N THR A 104 26.34 44.40 -27.21
CA THR A 104 27.42 44.94 -26.36
C THR A 104 28.08 43.98 -25.39
N GLU A 105 27.54 42.79 -25.09
CA GLU A 105 28.12 41.97 -24.01
C GLU A 105 28.09 40.47 -24.33
N ASN A 106 29.09 40.01 -25.07
CA ASN A 106 29.48 38.61 -25.14
C ASN A 106 30.51 38.35 -24.04
N GLN A 107 30.13 37.73 -22.90
CA GLN A 107 31.06 36.86 -22.14
C GLN A 107 30.48 36.01 -20.98
N GLU A 108 29.29 36.24 -20.41
CA GLU A 108 28.94 35.57 -19.12
C GLU A 108 27.78 34.55 -19.09
N THR A 109 27.06 34.32 -20.19
CA THR A 109 25.86 33.45 -20.21
C THR A 109 26.00 31.93 -20.52
N PRO A 110 27.17 31.26 -20.56
CA PRO A 110 27.21 29.80 -20.79
C PRO A 110 26.79 28.94 -19.57
N PHE A 111 27.00 29.42 -18.35
CA PHE A 111 26.96 28.58 -17.14
C PHE A 111 25.53 28.27 -16.65
N GLU A 112 24.61 29.23 -16.74
CA GLU A 112 23.23 29.06 -16.29
C GLU A 112 22.43 28.11 -17.19
N LEU A 113 22.66 28.15 -18.51
CA LEU A 113 22.04 27.25 -19.47
C LEU A 113 22.49 25.80 -19.25
N SER A 114 23.76 25.59 -18.90
CA SER A 114 24.31 24.27 -18.56
C SER A 114 23.66 23.69 -17.29
N ASN A 115 23.48 24.52 -16.26
CA ASN A 115 22.88 24.11 -14.99
C ASN A 115 21.39 23.76 -15.13
N LEU A 116 20.64 24.55 -15.93
CA LEU A 116 19.23 24.26 -16.21
C LEU A 116 19.06 22.97 -17.05
N ASN A 117 19.96 22.74 -18.00
CA ASN A 117 19.95 21.54 -18.83
C ASN A 117 20.30 20.28 -18.00
N GLN A 118 21.20 20.40 -17.03
CA GLN A 118 21.50 19.34 -16.07
C GLN A 118 20.27 18.98 -15.21
N LYS A 119 19.57 19.98 -14.66
CA LYS A 119 18.32 19.73 -13.92
C LYS A 119 17.24 19.08 -14.79
N LEU A 120 17.15 19.46 -16.06
CA LEU A 120 16.20 18.85 -17.00
C LEU A 120 16.51 17.36 -17.23
N GLU A 121 17.79 17.00 -17.40
CA GLU A 121 18.20 15.60 -17.52
C GLU A 121 17.98 14.82 -16.22
N GLU A 122 18.16 15.43 -15.05
CA GLU A 122 17.82 14.81 -13.76
C GLU A 122 16.32 14.52 -13.63
N PHE A 123 15.45 15.45 -14.06
CA PHE A 123 14.00 15.20 -14.09
C PHE A 123 13.62 14.11 -15.10
N LYS A 124 14.26 14.06 -16.26
CA LYS A 124 14.06 12.96 -17.23
C LYS A 124 14.51 11.62 -16.66
N ALA A 125 15.64 11.58 -15.95
CA ALA A 125 16.12 10.36 -15.28
C ALA A 125 15.14 9.91 -14.18
N LYS A 126 14.63 10.83 -13.36
CA LYS A 126 13.60 10.55 -12.37
C LYS A 126 12.31 10.05 -13.00
N SER A 127 11.86 10.65 -14.10
CA SER A 127 10.68 10.18 -14.84
C SER A 127 10.84 8.73 -15.29
N ARG A 128 11.98 8.37 -15.88
CA ARG A 128 12.26 6.99 -16.31
C ARG A 128 12.29 6.00 -15.13
N GLU A 129 12.73 6.44 -13.95
CA GLU A 129 12.71 5.60 -12.77
C GLU A 129 11.29 5.39 -12.24
N TRP A 130 10.45 6.43 -12.25
CA TRP A 130 9.03 6.30 -11.94
C TRP A 130 8.31 5.37 -12.91
N ASP A 131 8.61 5.43 -14.20
CA ASP A 131 8.05 4.49 -15.20
C ASP A 131 8.43 3.04 -14.88
N LYS A 132 9.68 2.78 -14.45
CA LYS A 132 10.09 1.44 -14.00
C LYS A 132 9.32 1.00 -12.77
N GLN A 133 9.16 1.88 -11.77
CA GLN A 133 8.40 1.56 -10.56
C GLN A 133 6.92 1.30 -10.87
N GLU A 134 6.32 2.05 -11.79
CA GLU A 134 4.98 1.81 -12.29
C GLU A 134 4.87 0.41 -12.91
N THR A 135 5.76 0.04 -13.84
CA THR A 135 5.74 -1.30 -14.45
C THR A 135 5.90 -2.42 -13.43
N LEU A 136 6.72 -2.21 -12.39
CA LEU A 136 6.96 -3.20 -11.33
C LEU A 136 5.72 -3.39 -10.45
N CYS A 137 5.06 -2.30 -10.05
CA CYS A 137 3.77 -2.34 -9.36
C CYS A 137 2.67 -2.99 -10.23
N GLN A 138 2.64 -2.70 -11.53
CA GLN A 138 1.68 -3.29 -12.47
C GLN A 138 1.89 -4.79 -12.60
N ASN A 139 3.14 -5.24 -12.68
CA ASN A 139 3.48 -6.67 -12.71
C ASN A 139 3.08 -7.39 -11.41
N GLN A 140 3.31 -6.76 -10.25
CA GLN A 140 2.86 -7.30 -8.97
C GLN A 140 1.33 -7.45 -8.93
N LEU A 141 0.59 -6.44 -9.39
CA LEU A 141 -0.88 -6.51 -9.48
C LEU A 141 -1.36 -7.65 -10.39
N VAL A 142 -0.73 -7.83 -11.55
CA VAL A 142 -1.05 -8.94 -12.48
C VAL A 142 -0.76 -10.29 -11.83
N SER A 143 0.36 -10.42 -11.11
CA SER A 143 0.70 -11.67 -10.41
C SER A 143 -0.29 -12.01 -9.29
N LEU A 144 -0.74 -10.99 -8.54
CA LEU A 144 -1.74 -11.15 -7.48
C LEU A 144 -3.11 -11.49 -8.06
N ASP A 145 -3.52 -10.89 -9.17
CA ASP A 145 -4.78 -11.25 -9.86
C ASP A 145 -4.75 -12.68 -10.40
N ALA A 146 -3.60 -13.13 -10.93
CA ALA A 146 -3.41 -14.52 -11.36
C ALA A 146 -3.52 -15.50 -10.17
N GLN A 147 -2.91 -15.19 -9.03
CA GLN A 147 -3.04 -16.00 -7.81
C GLN A 147 -4.50 -16.03 -7.31
N ARG A 148 -5.19 -14.89 -7.31
CA ARG A 148 -6.61 -14.79 -6.94
C ARG A 148 -7.49 -15.66 -7.83
N LYS A 149 -7.25 -15.66 -9.15
CA LYS A 149 -7.95 -16.51 -10.12
C LYS A 149 -7.72 -18.00 -9.84
N LEU A 150 -6.47 -18.40 -9.60
CA LEU A 150 -6.13 -19.79 -9.28
C LEU A 150 -6.79 -20.27 -7.98
N LEU A 151 -6.83 -19.40 -6.96
CA LEU A 151 -7.52 -19.67 -5.69
C LEU A 151 -9.04 -19.80 -5.91
N SER A 152 -9.63 -18.94 -6.72
CA SER A 152 -11.05 -19.02 -7.10
C SER A 152 -11.37 -20.34 -7.81
N GLU A 153 -10.53 -20.77 -8.75
CA GLU A 153 -10.67 -22.07 -9.43
C GLU A 153 -10.60 -23.24 -8.44
N LYS A 154 -9.66 -23.22 -7.48
CA LYS A 154 -9.60 -24.24 -6.42
C LYS A 154 -10.85 -24.26 -5.54
N CYS A 155 -11.36 -23.09 -5.14
CA CYS A 155 -12.61 -23.01 -4.38
C CYS A 155 -13.79 -23.59 -5.16
N ASN A 156 -13.89 -23.29 -6.46
CA ASN A 156 -14.92 -23.85 -7.33
C ASN A 156 -14.81 -25.38 -7.45
N LEU A 157 -13.59 -25.92 -7.52
CA LEU A 157 -13.36 -27.37 -7.52
C LEU A 157 -13.81 -28.02 -6.22
N PHE A 158 -13.44 -27.45 -5.07
CA PHE A 158 -13.91 -27.95 -3.76
C PHE A 158 -15.42 -27.85 -3.60
N GLN A 159 -16.03 -26.78 -4.11
CA GLN A 159 -17.48 -26.61 -4.09
C GLN A 159 -18.17 -27.71 -4.93
N ARG A 160 -17.68 -28.00 -6.14
CA ARG A 160 -18.18 -29.10 -6.97
C ARG A 160 -17.96 -30.47 -6.32
N GLN A 161 -16.82 -30.68 -5.67
CA GLN A 161 -16.54 -31.93 -4.96
C GLN A 161 -17.51 -32.12 -3.78
N THR A 162 -17.78 -31.06 -3.04
CA THR A 162 -18.76 -31.06 -1.93
C THR A 162 -20.17 -31.35 -2.44
N GLN A 163 -20.59 -30.71 -3.54
CA GLN A 163 -21.87 -31.00 -4.19
C GLN A 163 -21.97 -32.47 -4.65
N ASN A 164 -20.88 -33.03 -5.19
CA ASN A 164 -20.83 -34.45 -5.56
C ASN A 164 -20.98 -35.38 -4.35
N TYR A 165 -20.31 -35.10 -3.24
CA TYR A 165 -20.52 -35.88 -2.01
C TYR A 165 -21.93 -35.75 -1.47
N GLN A 166 -22.51 -34.54 -1.53
CA GLN A 166 -23.90 -34.31 -1.13
C GLN A 166 -24.86 -35.17 -1.97
N ILE A 167 -24.65 -35.24 -3.30
CA ILE A 167 -25.43 -36.07 -4.22
C ILE A 167 -25.23 -37.56 -3.94
N GLN A 168 -24.00 -37.99 -3.63
CA GLN A 168 -23.73 -39.38 -3.25
C GLN A 168 -24.44 -39.77 -1.95
N ILE A 169 -24.46 -38.87 -0.95
CA ILE A 169 -25.15 -39.09 0.31
C ILE A 169 -26.66 -39.13 0.10
N SER A 170 -27.24 -38.22 -0.69
CA SER A 170 -28.67 -38.24 -1.00
C SER A 170 -29.06 -39.50 -1.80
N SER A 171 -28.25 -39.92 -2.76
CA SER A 171 -28.50 -41.17 -3.53
C SER A 171 -28.41 -42.43 -2.68
N LYS A 172 -27.58 -42.44 -1.62
CA LYS A 172 -27.51 -43.56 -0.67
C LYS A 172 -28.71 -43.57 0.29
N LYS A 173 -29.20 -42.40 0.70
CA LYS A 173 -30.45 -42.29 1.49
C LYS A 173 -31.67 -42.79 0.71
N GLU A 174 -31.76 -42.44 -0.57
CA GLU A 174 -32.88 -42.87 -1.44
C GLU A 174 -32.90 -44.40 -1.64
N LYS A 175 -31.72 -45.03 -1.80
CA LYS A 175 -31.56 -46.50 -1.83
C LYS A 175 -31.86 -47.19 -0.50
N GLN A 176 -31.80 -46.45 0.61
CA GLN A 176 -32.11 -46.96 1.94
C GLN A 176 -33.61 -46.82 2.25
N GLU A 177 -34.29 -45.84 1.68
CA GLU A 177 -35.75 -45.69 1.75
C GLU A 177 -36.51 -46.72 0.89
N GLU A 178 -35.99 -47.11 -0.29
CA GLU A 178 -36.58 -48.19 -1.11
C GLU A 178 -36.40 -49.61 -0.51
N GLY A 179 -35.47 -49.80 0.44
CA GLY A 179 -35.25 -51.07 1.16
C GLY A 179 -36.28 -51.38 2.25
N SER A 180 -37.19 -50.43 2.53
CA SER A 180 -38.14 -50.51 3.65
C SER A 180 -39.29 -51.52 3.47
N SER A 181 -39.35 -52.25 2.35
CA SER A 181 -40.37 -53.30 2.11
C SER A 181 -39.86 -54.74 2.23
N CYS A 182 -38.61 -54.99 2.67
CA CYS A 182 -38.14 -56.36 2.87
C CYS A 182 -37.25 -56.51 4.11
N SER A 183 -37.83 -56.39 5.31
CA SER A 183 -37.26 -56.96 6.54
C SER A 183 -38.28 -56.98 7.69
N GLN A 184 -39.55 -57.30 7.38
CA GLN A 184 -40.59 -57.54 8.38
C GLN A 184 -41.00 -59.03 8.43
N ALA A 185 -40.02 -59.92 8.39
CA ALA A 185 -40.24 -61.37 8.52
C ALA A 185 -39.07 -62.06 9.23
N LYS A 186 -38.62 -61.53 10.39
CA LYS A 186 -37.71 -62.29 11.28
C LYS A 186 -37.54 -61.70 12.69
N VAL A 187 -38.64 -61.36 13.37
CA VAL A 187 -38.59 -60.94 14.79
C VAL A 187 -39.33 -61.89 15.74
N GLU A 188 -39.89 -63.01 15.26
CA GLU A 188 -40.82 -63.81 16.08
C GLU A 188 -40.45 -65.29 16.30
N HIS A 189 -39.16 -65.66 16.32
CA HIS A 189 -38.83 -66.99 16.85
C HIS A 189 -37.51 -67.06 17.64
N LEU A 190 -37.68 -67.29 18.96
CA LEU A 190 -36.72 -67.84 19.94
C LEU A 190 -35.60 -66.85 20.34
N ARG A 191 -35.49 -66.29 21.56
CA ARG A 191 -35.85 -66.69 22.93
C ARG A 191 -35.56 -68.14 23.29
N VAL A 192 -34.32 -68.60 23.09
CA VAL A 192 -33.66 -69.59 23.97
C VAL A 192 -32.14 -69.33 23.98
N GLN A 193 -31.63 -69.18 25.21
CA GLN A 193 -30.27 -69.35 25.72
C GLN A 193 -29.17 -68.27 25.54
N PRO A 194 -28.51 -67.90 26.65
CA PRO A 194 -27.19 -67.27 26.70
C PRO A 194 -26.08 -68.33 26.78
N ASP A 195 -24.98 -68.10 26.08
CA ASP A 195 -23.60 -68.60 26.29
C ASP A 195 -22.92 -68.92 24.95
N ILE A 196 -22.26 -67.91 24.37
CA ILE A 196 -20.91 -68.04 23.82
C ILE A 196 -20.21 -66.70 24.10
N SER A 197 -19.53 -66.66 25.23
CA SER A 197 -18.44 -65.71 25.50
C SER A 197 -17.25 -66.03 24.59
N ASN A 198 -16.57 -64.97 24.13
CA ASN A 198 -15.16 -64.94 23.72
C ASN A 198 -14.78 -65.56 22.37
N GLU A 199 -14.95 -64.82 21.26
CA GLU A 199 -13.96 -64.67 20.16
C GLU A 199 -14.31 -63.37 19.40
N THR A 200 -13.61 -62.25 19.59
CA THR A 200 -12.57 -61.80 18.65
C THR A 200 -11.85 -60.56 19.23
N PRO A 201 -10.84 -60.75 20.11
CA PRO A 201 -10.00 -59.63 20.59
C PRO A 201 -9.29 -58.86 19.46
N ASP A 202 -9.13 -59.50 18.30
CA ASP A 202 -8.44 -58.98 17.11
C ASP A 202 -9.19 -57.81 16.41
N ARG A 203 -10.53 -57.78 16.42
CA ARG A 203 -11.29 -56.67 15.81
C ARG A 203 -11.24 -55.39 16.64
N ASP A 204 -11.32 -55.54 17.96
CA ASP A 204 -11.24 -54.41 18.88
C ASP A 204 -9.82 -53.85 18.92
N GLU A 205 -8.80 -54.70 18.82
CA GLU A 205 -7.39 -54.29 18.71
C GLU A 205 -7.13 -53.49 17.42
N VAL A 206 -7.62 -53.94 16.25
CA VAL A 206 -7.52 -53.19 14.99
C VAL A 206 -8.29 -51.85 15.04
N PHE A 207 -9.43 -51.80 15.72
CA PHE A 207 -10.21 -50.57 15.89
C PHE A 207 -9.49 -49.57 16.81
N ILE A 208 -8.92 -50.05 17.92
CA ILE A 208 -8.09 -49.27 18.83
C ILE A 208 -6.85 -48.73 18.10
N GLU A 209 -6.18 -49.54 17.27
CA GLU A 209 -5.00 -49.13 16.51
C GLU A 209 -5.35 -48.01 15.49
N LYS A 210 -6.50 -48.11 14.81
CA LYS A 210 -7.02 -47.03 13.94
C LYS A 210 -7.36 -45.76 14.71
N LEU A 211 -7.90 -45.87 15.92
CA LEU A 211 -8.15 -44.72 16.79
C LEU A 211 -6.84 -44.07 17.24
N LYS A 212 -5.82 -44.84 17.61
CA LYS A 212 -4.49 -44.31 17.94
C LYS A 212 -3.87 -43.55 16.76
N LEU A 213 -3.95 -44.10 15.54
CA LEU A 213 -3.44 -43.44 14.34
C LEU A 213 -4.16 -42.12 14.04
N THR A 214 -5.50 -42.11 14.12
CA THR A 214 -6.28 -40.87 13.90
C THR A 214 -6.02 -39.82 14.98
N VAL A 215 -5.88 -40.23 16.25
CA VAL A 215 -5.49 -39.32 17.34
C VAL A 215 -4.09 -38.76 17.12
N HIS A 216 -3.14 -39.58 16.68
CA HIS A 216 -1.78 -39.14 16.36
C HIS A 216 -1.78 -38.13 15.20
N GLU A 217 -2.54 -38.38 14.15
CA GLU A 217 -2.68 -37.47 13.01
C GLU A 217 -3.34 -36.13 13.39
N ILE A 218 -4.37 -36.17 14.26
CA ILE A 218 -5.00 -34.96 14.83
C ILE A 218 -3.98 -34.19 15.68
N ALA A 219 -3.16 -34.86 16.48
CA ALA A 219 -2.13 -34.21 17.29
C ALA A 219 -1.07 -33.52 16.43
N LEU A 220 -0.61 -34.17 15.35
CA LEU A 220 0.32 -33.56 14.37
C LEU A 220 -0.31 -32.34 13.68
N SER A 221 -1.56 -32.45 13.25
CA SER A 221 -2.31 -31.34 12.64
C SER A 221 -2.46 -30.15 13.59
N LYS A 222 -2.83 -30.41 14.85
CA LYS A 222 -2.94 -29.40 15.92
C LYS A 222 -1.60 -28.69 16.15
N ASN A 223 -0.50 -29.44 16.26
CA ASN A 223 0.84 -28.86 16.45
C ASN A 223 1.27 -27.99 15.27
N LYS A 224 0.95 -28.40 14.04
CA LYS A 224 1.22 -27.60 12.83
C LYS A 224 0.43 -26.30 12.82
N LEU A 225 -0.87 -26.35 13.12
CA LEU A 225 -1.72 -25.17 13.23
C LEU A 225 -1.25 -24.23 14.33
N GLN A 226 -0.83 -24.77 15.48
CA GLN A 226 -0.30 -23.97 16.59
C GLN A 226 1.00 -23.23 16.19
N LYS A 227 1.90 -23.89 15.45
CA LYS A 227 3.12 -23.25 14.93
C LYS A 227 2.78 -22.13 13.92
N GLN A 228 1.84 -22.36 13.02
CA GLN A 228 1.38 -21.35 12.06
C GLN A 228 0.73 -20.15 12.76
N ASN A 229 -0.09 -20.40 13.79
CA ASN A 229 -0.73 -19.34 14.56
C ASN A 229 0.31 -18.48 15.29
N LEU A 230 1.34 -19.11 15.87
CA LEU A 230 2.43 -18.37 16.51
C LEU A 230 3.23 -17.52 15.51
N GLU A 231 3.42 -18.00 14.27
CA GLU A 231 4.10 -17.24 13.22
C GLU A 231 3.26 -16.04 12.74
N LEU A 232 1.95 -16.25 12.52
CA LEU A 232 1.02 -15.17 12.18
C LEU A 232 0.95 -14.10 13.28
N GLN A 233 0.99 -14.50 14.55
CA GLN A 233 1.05 -13.55 15.66
C GLN A 233 2.32 -12.70 15.66
N LYS A 234 3.48 -13.27 15.28
CA LYS A 234 4.73 -12.51 15.14
C LYS A 234 4.66 -11.54 13.96
N GLU A 235 4.15 -12.02 12.83
CA GLU A 235 3.99 -11.22 11.61
C GLU A 235 3.04 -10.04 11.84
N LEU A 236 1.91 -10.27 12.52
CA LEU A 236 0.97 -9.22 12.92
C LEU A 236 1.64 -8.16 13.80
N LYS A 237 2.47 -8.56 14.76
CA LYS A 237 3.25 -7.61 15.58
C LYS A 237 4.25 -6.79 14.74
N VAL A 238 4.83 -7.38 13.71
CA VAL A 238 5.74 -6.65 12.80
C VAL A 238 4.95 -5.63 11.98
N TYR A 239 3.82 -6.02 11.40
CA TYR A 239 2.95 -5.10 10.66
C TYR A 239 2.43 -3.97 11.55
N GLN A 240 2.03 -4.27 12.78
CA GLN A 240 1.60 -3.24 13.74
C GLN A 240 2.69 -2.20 14.00
N ARG A 241 3.94 -2.62 14.19
CA ARG A 241 5.08 -1.69 14.34
C ARG A 241 5.35 -0.88 13.07
N GLN A 242 5.21 -1.50 11.90
CA GLN A 242 5.35 -0.77 10.63
C GLN A 242 4.28 0.30 10.48
N CYS A 243 3.02 0.01 10.82
CA CYS A 243 1.95 1.01 10.83
C CYS A 243 2.26 2.16 11.77
N GLN A 244 2.72 1.87 13.00
CA GLN A 244 3.13 2.90 13.97
C GLN A 244 4.29 3.77 13.46
N ASN A 245 5.31 3.18 12.83
CA ASN A 245 6.40 3.93 12.23
C ASN A 245 5.90 4.85 11.11
N LYS A 246 5.03 4.35 10.22
CA LYS A 246 4.47 5.17 9.15
C LYS A 246 3.59 6.29 9.68
N GLU A 247 2.81 6.05 10.73
CA GLU A 247 2.03 7.09 11.39
C GLU A 247 2.91 8.17 12.04
N ALA A 248 4.06 7.79 12.62
CA ALA A 248 5.05 8.72 13.13
C ALA A 248 5.68 9.55 12.01
N GLU A 249 6.11 8.93 10.90
CA GLU A 249 6.64 9.63 9.71
C GLU A 249 5.61 10.63 9.14
N PHE A 250 4.34 10.24 9.05
CA PHE A 250 3.27 11.14 8.61
C PHE A 250 3.03 12.29 9.59
N SER A 251 3.15 12.04 10.89
CA SER A 251 3.03 13.08 11.93
C SER A 251 4.16 14.09 11.83
N GLU A 252 5.38 13.63 11.57
CA GLU A 252 6.55 14.49 11.35
C GLU A 252 6.38 15.37 10.10
N MET A 253 6.00 14.78 8.96
CA MET A 253 5.74 15.55 7.73
C MET A 253 4.62 16.59 7.91
N ARG A 254 3.60 16.27 8.70
CA ARG A 254 2.53 17.24 9.01
C ARG A 254 3.06 18.43 9.80
N ASN A 255 3.91 18.18 10.79
CA ASN A 255 4.53 19.24 11.59
C ASN A 255 5.46 20.11 10.74
N GLU A 256 6.25 19.50 9.85
CA GLU A 256 7.08 20.25 8.91
C GLU A 256 6.24 21.13 7.98
N LEU A 257 5.15 20.57 7.41
CA LEU A 257 4.25 21.33 6.56
C LEU A 257 3.61 22.51 7.32
N GLN A 258 3.20 22.29 8.57
CA GLN A 258 2.66 23.36 9.40
C GLN A 258 3.70 24.47 9.62
N SER A 259 4.93 24.10 9.99
CA SER A 259 6.01 25.08 10.19
C SER A 259 6.31 25.90 8.92
N ARG A 260 6.22 25.29 7.74
CA ARG A 260 6.39 25.99 6.46
C ARG A 260 5.24 26.95 6.17
N ASN A 261 4.01 26.57 6.51
CA ASN A 261 2.86 27.46 6.39
C ASN A 261 3.00 28.67 7.32
N ASP A 262 3.42 28.46 8.58
CA ASP A 262 3.64 29.53 9.55
C ASP A 262 4.72 30.51 9.05
N LEU A 263 5.83 30.00 8.50
CA LEU A 263 6.87 30.83 7.88
C LEU A 263 6.37 31.62 6.66
N LEU A 264 5.53 30.99 5.84
CA LEU A 264 4.94 31.64 4.66
C LEU A 264 3.99 32.77 5.07
N GLU A 265 3.20 32.57 6.12
CA GLU A 265 2.33 33.62 6.69
C GLU A 265 3.15 34.82 7.17
N VAL A 266 4.27 34.58 7.86
CA VAL A 266 5.20 35.66 8.29
C VAL A 266 5.76 36.41 7.07
N ALA A 267 6.26 35.69 6.06
CA ALA A 267 6.80 36.32 4.85
C ALA A 267 5.74 37.13 4.07
N GLU A 268 4.50 36.68 4.04
CA GLU A 268 3.38 37.42 3.46
C GLU A 268 3.09 38.72 4.22
N LEU A 269 3.10 38.68 5.56
CA LEU A 269 2.92 39.86 6.40
C LEU A 269 4.06 40.88 6.20
N GLU A 270 5.31 40.42 6.13
CA GLU A 270 6.46 41.28 5.82
C GLU A 270 6.34 41.92 4.43
N CYS A 271 5.94 41.15 3.41
CA CYS A 271 5.68 41.67 2.07
C CYS A 271 4.59 42.75 2.08
N GLN A 272 3.53 42.56 2.86
CA GLN A 272 2.48 43.57 3.02
C GLN A 272 3.01 44.83 3.72
N GLN A 273 3.86 44.69 4.72
CA GLN A 273 4.46 45.81 5.42
C GLN A 273 5.40 46.62 4.51
N LEU A 274 6.28 45.95 3.76
CA LEU A 274 7.16 46.60 2.78
C LEU A 274 6.37 47.34 1.70
N ARG A 275 5.24 46.79 1.22
CA ARG A 275 4.35 47.48 0.28
C ARG A 275 3.76 48.76 0.87
N LYS A 276 3.39 48.76 2.16
CA LYS A 276 2.91 49.96 2.86
C LYS A 276 4.01 51.02 2.99
N GLU A 277 5.23 50.62 3.34
CA GLU A 277 6.37 51.54 3.44
C GLU A 277 6.78 52.12 2.08
N LEU A 278 6.72 51.32 1.00
CA LEU A 278 6.93 51.80 -0.37
C LEU A 278 5.90 52.87 -0.77
N LEU A 279 4.63 52.68 -0.40
CA LEU A 279 3.58 53.65 -0.69
C LEU A 279 3.86 54.98 0.02
N LYS A 280 4.17 54.93 1.33
CA LYS A 280 4.56 56.12 2.11
C LYS A 280 5.76 56.84 1.48
N THR A 281 6.79 56.10 1.10
CA THR A 281 8.00 56.67 0.46
C THR A 281 7.68 57.33 -0.88
N GLY A 282 6.77 56.75 -1.66
CA GLY A 282 6.27 57.35 -2.90
C GLY A 282 5.57 58.69 -2.65
N ASP A 283 4.74 58.77 -1.61
CA ASP A 283 4.04 60.00 -1.24
C ASP A 283 5.02 61.11 -0.82
N TYR A 284 6.07 60.79 -0.07
CA TYR A 284 7.13 61.74 0.29
C TYR A 284 7.89 62.27 -0.94
N LYS A 285 8.24 61.39 -1.90
CA LYS A 285 8.90 61.79 -3.15
C LYS A 285 8.01 62.71 -3.99
N ASN A 286 6.73 62.40 -4.09
CA ASN A 286 5.77 63.22 -4.83
C ASN A 286 5.63 64.62 -4.19
N MET A 287 5.57 64.71 -2.85
CA MET A 287 5.58 65.99 -2.15
C MET A 287 6.85 66.81 -2.41
N GLN A 288 8.02 66.16 -2.43
CA GLN A 288 9.29 66.81 -2.81
C GLN A 288 9.28 67.29 -4.27
N GLU A 289 8.77 66.48 -5.19
CA GLU A 289 8.73 66.81 -6.62
C GLU A 289 7.79 68.01 -6.90
N ILE A 290 6.65 68.09 -6.19
CA ILE A 290 5.75 69.25 -6.22
C ILE A 290 6.46 70.50 -5.67
N GLN A 291 7.20 70.39 -4.57
CA GLN A 291 7.96 71.52 -4.02
C GLN A 291 9.05 72.01 -5.00
N ILE A 292 9.79 71.10 -5.62
CA ILE A 292 10.83 71.42 -6.61
C ILE A 292 10.22 72.12 -7.83
N LYS A 293 9.08 71.63 -8.33
CA LYS A 293 8.39 72.22 -9.47
C LYS A 293 7.91 73.64 -9.19
N TYR A 294 7.37 73.89 -8.00
CA TYR A 294 6.95 75.21 -7.55
C TYR A 294 8.13 76.19 -7.46
N VAL A 295 9.28 75.75 -6.93
CA VAL A 295 10.51 76.56 -6.86
C VAL A 295 11.05 76.87 -8.26
N LEU A 296 10.98 75.93 -9.21
CA LEU A 296 11.36 76.15 -10.60
C LEU A 296 10.44 77.15 -11.32
N GLU A 297 9.14 77.13 -11.06
CA GLU A 297 8.17 78.10 -11.60
C GLU A 297 8.39 79.52 -11.04
N LEU A 298 8.68 79.64 -9.74
CA LEU A 298 9.08 80.91 -9.11
C LEU A 298 10.37 81.47 -9.73
N SER A 299 11.33 80.59 -10.06
CA SER A 299 12.61 80.98 -10.67
C SER A 299 12.45 81.52 -12.10
N GLN A 300 11.53 80.95 -12.88
CA GLN A 300 11.24 81.38 -14.27
C GLN A 300 10.46 82.69 -14.34
N SER A 301 9.77 83.08 -13.26
CA SER A 301 8.97 84.32 -13.18
C SER A 301 9.82 85.60 -13.00
N THR A 302 11.13 85.46 -12.76
CA THR A 302 12.04 86.59 -12.44
C THR A 302 12.80 87.12 -13.67
N THR A 303 12.59 86.56 -14.86
CA THR A 303 13.23 87.06 -16.09
C THR A 303 12.34 88.06 -16.83
N VAL A 304 12.27 89.30 -16.34
CA VAL A 304 11.76 90.43 -17.12
C VAL A 304 12.73 91.62 -17.02
N ASN A 305 13.38 91.91 -18.16
CA ASN A 305 14.07 93.14 -18.60
C ASN A 305 15.30 93.66 -17.83
N PRO A 306 16.49 93.77 -18.50
CA PRO A 306 17.55 94.67 -18.08
C PRO A 306 17.51 95.95 -18.93
N ALA A 307 16.97 97.03 -18.38
CA ALA A 307 17.18 98.37 -18.94
C ALA A 307 17.32 99.41 -17.82
N VAL A 308 18.53 99.98 -17.76
CA VAL A 308 18.91 101.27 -17.16
C VAL A 308 18.95 101.38 -15.63
N GLY A 309 20.17 101.22 -15.12
CA GLY A 309 20.85 102.12 -14.16
C GLY A 309 20.12 102.63 -12.91
N SER A 310 20.49 102.08 -11.75
CA SER A 310 20.68 102.86 -10.52
C SER A 310 21.66 102.16 -9.59
N LYS A 311 22.56 102.96 -9.02
CA LYS A 311 23.48 102.59 -7.95
C LYS A 311 22.66 102.25 -6.71
N ASP A 312 22.73 101.01 -6.23
CA ASP A 312 22.46 100.71 -4.83
C ASP A 312 23.40 99.62 -4.33
N ALA A 313 24.20 100.00 -3.33
CA ALA A 313 25.27 99.21 -2.73
C ALA A 313 24.77 98.11 -1.76
N TYR A 314 23.53 97.63 -1.91
CA TYR A 314 22.92 96.64 -1.02
C TYR A 314 22.89 95.20 -1.56
N HIS A 315 23.24 94.99 -2.83
CA HIS A 315 23.15 93.68 -3.48
C HIS A 315 24.30 92.69 -3.18
N PRO A 316 25.56 93.11 -2.91
CA PRO A 316 26.66 92.17 -2.62
C PRO A 316 26.54 91.47 -1.26
N LEU A 317 25.95 92.13 -0.25
CA LEU A 317 25.83 91.58 1.10
C LEU A 317 24.74 90.50 1.18
N PHE A 318 23.60 90.69 0.50
CA PHE A 318 22.51 89.71 0.51
C PHE A 318 22.89 88.41 -0.21
N PHE A 319 23.55 88.50 -1.37
CA PHE A 319 24.07 87.33 -2.09
C PHE A 319 25.18 86.61 -1.31
N GLY A 320 26.08 87.36 -0.67
CA GLY A 320 27.13 86.80 0.17
C GLY A 320 26.59 86.01 1.36
N THR A 321 25.57 86.54 2.06
CA THR A 321 24.92 85.83 3.17
C THR A 321 24.15 84.59 2.71
N TYR A 322 23.50 84.65 1.55
CA TYR A 322 22.75 83.52 0.99
C TYR A 322 23.69 82.39 0.55
N LEU A 323 24.82 82.73 -0.07
CA LEU A 323 25.86 81.75 -0.45
C LEU A 323 26.52 81.10 0.78
N LEU A 324 26.74 81.85 1.86
CA LEU A 324 27.22 81.28 3.14
C LEU A 324 26.19 80.31 3.74
N GLN A 325 24.90 80.64 3.71
CA GLN A 325 23.84 79.75 4.20
C GLN A 325 23.73 78.46 3.38
N ILE A 326 23.86 78.54 2.05
CA ILE A 326 23.88 77.37 1.16
C ILE A 326 25.11 76.51 1.45
N ARG A 327 26.29 77.11 1.58
CA ARG A 327 27.53 76.39 1.92
C ARG A 327 27.42 75.66 3.26
N ASP A 328 26.90 76.34 4.28
CA ASP A 328 26.75 75.76 5.61
C ASP A 328 25.66 74.67 5.65
N HIS A 329 24.63 74.76 4.82
CA HIS A 329 23.64 73.68 4.61
C HIS A 329 24.29 72.46 3.96
N LEU A 330 25.01 72.66 2.86
CA LEU A 330 25.71 71.59 2.15
C LEU A 330 26.72 70.88 3.06
N TYR A 331 27.45 71.63 3.89
CA TYR A 331 28.39 71.04 4.85
C TYR A 331 27.69 70.21 5.93
N ARG A 332 26.53 70.65 6.45
CA ARG A 332 25.74 69.86 7.41
C ARG A 332 25.15 68.61 6.78
N GLU A 333 24.69 68.72 5.54
CA GLU A 333 24.11 67.62 4.77
C GLU A 333 25.18 66.58 4.40
N GLU A 334 26.37 67.02 3.98
CA GLU A 334 27.53 66.15 3.73
C GLU A 334 27.98 65.42 5.00
N GLN A 335 28.02 66.10 6.15
CA GLN A 335 28.29 65.47 7.44
C GLN A 335 27.22 64.43 7.82
N SER A 336 25.93 64.73 7.60
CA SER A 336 24.83 63.79 7.85
C SER A 336 24.93 62.56 6.96
N HIS A 337 25.16 62.76 5.66
CA HIS A 337 25.36 61.66 4.71
C HIS A 337 26.59 60.82 5.04
N SER A 338 27.70 61.44 5.46
CA SER A 338 28.88 60.69 5.88
C SER A 338 28.61 59.80 7.10
N SER A 339 27.81 60.29 8.06
CA SER A 339 27.40 59.54 9.26
C SER A 339 26.41 58.40 8.95
N GLU A 340 25.47 58.62 8.04
CA GLU A 340 24.57 57.56 7.54
C GLU A 340 25.33 56.50 6.75
N GLN A 341 26.25 56.91 5.88
CA GLN A 341 27.07 55.99 5.10
C GLN A 341 27.98 55.16 6.01
N GLU A 342 28.50 55.75 7.09
CA GLU A 342 29.29 55.01 8.08
C GLU A 342 28.45 54.01 8.86
N ARG A 343 27.23 54.38 9.27
CA ARG A 343 26.28 53.45 9.90
C ARG A 343 25.93 52.28 8.99
N MET A 344 25.73 52.53 7.69
CA MET A 344 25.53 51.45 6.72
C MET A 344 26.78 50.57 6.56
N ARG A 345 27.99 51.16 6.56
CA ARG A 345 29.23 50.39 6.50
C ARG A 345 29.39 49.47 7.72
N THR A 346 29.07 49.95 8.93
CA THR A 346 29.10 49.13 10.13
C THR A 346 28.05 48.03 10.09
N GLU A 347 26.82 48.32 9.68
CA GLU A 347 25.75 47.32 9.56
C GLU A 347 26.09 46.23 8.53
N ILE A 348 26.66 46.62 7.37
CA ILE A 348 27.15 45.66 6.37
C ILE A 348 28.27 44.79 6.95
N SER A 349 29.19 45.36 7.74
CA SER A 349 30.25 44.61 8.40
C SER A 349 29.70 43.60 9.40
N ASP A 350 28.76 44.03 10.26
CA ASP A 350 28.12 43.19 11.27
C ASP A 350 27.34 42.03 10.62
N LEU A 351 26.56 42.32 9.57
CA LEU A 351 25.83 41.29 8.81
C LEU A 351 26.77 40.32 8.09
N THR A 352 27.92 40.79 7.59
CA THR A 352 28.92 39.93 6.95
C THR A 352 29.58 39.00 7.96
N GLU A 353 29.88 39.49 9.16
CA GLU A 353 30.41 38.67 10.25
C GLU A 353 29.37 37.63 10.73
N GLU A 354 28.10 38.03 10.89
CA GLU A 354 27.02 37.11 11.26
C GLU A 354 26.83 36.02 10.21
N LEU A 355 26.89 36.38 8.92
CA LEU A 355 26.81 35.42 7.82
C LEU A 355 27.95 34.41 7.89
N HIS A 356 29.19 34.87 8.09
CA HIS A 356 30.35 33.98 8.18
C HIS A 356 30.25 33.04 9.38
N GLN A 357 29.74 33.53 10.52
CA GLN A 357 29.50 32.70 11.70
C GLN A 357 28.42 31.63 11.46
N LYS A 358 27.37 31.98 10.70
CA LYS A 358 26.34 31.01 10.26
C LYS A 358 26.94 29.97 9.31
N GLU A 359 27.79 30.36 8.37
CA GLU A 359 28.49 29.43 7.47
C GLU A 359 29.35 28.43 8.25
N ILE A 360 30.12 28.89 9.23
CA ILE A 360 30.92 28.02 10.12
C ILE A 360 30.01 27.04 10.89
N THR A 361 28.89 27.54 11.41
CA THR A 361 27.93 26.73 12.15
C THR A 361 27.31 25.64 11.26
N ILE A 362 26.90 26.00 10.04
CA ILE A 362 26.36 25.07 9.05
C ILE A 362 27.41 24.01 8.69
N ALA A 363 28.65 24.42 8.40
CA ALA A 363 29.74 23.48 8.10
C ALA A 363 29.97 22.48 9.24
N THR A 364 29.95 22.94 10.49
CA THR A 364 30.10 22.10 11.68
C THR A 364 28.94 21.12 11.85
N ILE A 365 27.70 21.56 11.62
CA ILE A 365 26.52 20.70 11.68
C ILE A 365 26.56 19.65 10.55
N MET A 366 26.96 20.05 9.34
CA MET A 366 27.12 19.15 8.21
C MET A 366 28.17 18.07 8.49
N GLU A 367 29.33 18.43 9.04
CA GLU A 367 30.36 17.46 9.43
C GLU A 367 29.82 16.44 10.44
N LYS A 368 29.11 16.90 11.48
CA LYS A 368 28.44 16.01 12.45
C LYS A 368 27.41 15.10 11.79
N ALA A 369 26.61 15.62 10.86
CA ALA A 369 25.62 14.82 10.13
C ALA A 369 26.31 13.71 9.31
N THR A 370 27.38 14.03 8.58
CA THR A 370 28.13 13.02 7.81
C THR A 370 28.76 11.93 8.68
N LEU A 371 29.21 12.28 9.90
CA LEU A 371 29.74 11.32 10.86
C LEU A 371 28.65 10.38 11.39
N LEU A 372 27.46 10.92 11.71
CA LEU A 372 26.31 10.13 12.14
C LEU A 372 25.80 9.22 11.02
N GLU A 373 25.75 9.70 9.77
CA GLU A 373 25.41 8.86 8.61
C GLU A 373 26.37 7.67 8.45
N ARG A 374 27.67 7.92 8.61
CA ARG A 374 28.69 6.86 8.56
C ARG A 374 28.51 5.86 9.70
N GLN A 375 28.21 6.33 10.91
CA GLN A 375 27.95 5.47 12.06
C GLN A 375 26.73 4.58 11.83
N LEU A 376 25.61 5.16 11.38
CA LEU A 376 24.37 4.43 11.12
C LEU A 376 24.56 3.38 10.01
N LYS A 377 25.33 3.70 8.98
CA LYS A 377 25.68 2.74 7.91
C LYS A 377 26.47 1.55 8.44
N MET A 378 27.44 1.76 9.33
CA MET A 378 28.18 0.66 9.96
C MET A 378 27.29 -0.17 10.88
N GLU A 379 26.40 0.45 11.67
CA GLU A 379 25.43 -0.29 12.50
C GLU A 379 24.47 -1.15 11.68
N LEU A 380 23.98 -0.63 10.55
CA LEU A 380 23.16 -1.40 9.61
C LEU A 380 23.93 -2.61 9.06
N GLN A 381 25.17 -2.41 8.61
CA GLN A 381 26.01 -3.49 8.11
C GLN A 381 26.28 -4.57 9.18
N ILE A 382 26.49 -4.18 10.45
CA ILE A 382 26.62 -5.12 11.56
C ILE A 382 25.33 -5.91 11.76
N LYS A 383 24.17 -5.24 11.76
CA LYS A 383 22.86 -5.90 11.90
C LYS A 383 22.58 -6.88 10.76
N GLU A 384 22.89 -6.52 9.53
CA GLU A 384 22.78 -7.42 8.36
C GLU A 384 23.67 -8.66 8.50
N ASN A 385 24.93 -8.47 8.93
CA ASN A 385 25.85 -9.57 9.17
C ASN A 385 25.36 -10.51 10.29
N VAL A 386 24.78 -9.97 11.36
CA VAL A 386 24.17 -10.77 12.45
C VAL A 386 22.95 -11.53 11.95
N LEU A 387 22.09 -10.88 11.15
CA LEU A 387 20.91 -11.54 10.57
C LEU A 387 21.29 -12.69 9.63
N ALA A 388 22.29 -12.49 8.77
CA ALA A 388 22.80 -13.54 7.88
C ALA A 388 23.36 -14.75 8.67
N LYS A 389 24.11 -14.48 9.76
CA LYS A 389 24.58 -15.53 10.68
C LYS A 389 23.41 -16.25 11.34
N GLN A 390 22.38 -15.53 11.80
CA GLN A 390 21.20 -16.13 12.41
C GLN A 390 20.43 -17.03 11.43
N GLN A 391 20.30 -16.60 10.17
CA GLN A 391 19.67 -17.42 9.12
C GLN A 391 20.44 -18.72 8.87
N SER A 392 21.78 -18.66 8.84
CA SER A 392 22.63 -19.86 8.72
C SER A 392 22.47 -20.81 9.91
N ILE A 393 22.43 -20.28 11.14
CA ILE A 393 22.18 -21.08 12.35
C ILE A 393 20.81 -21.74 12.28
N ASN A 394 19.77 -21.01 11.88
CA ASN A 394 18.42 -21.57 11.76
C ASN A 394 18.35 -22.70 10.72
N PHE A 395 19.09 -22.57 9.60
CA PHE A 395 19.18 -23.61 8.58
C PHE A 395 19.89 -24.87 9.10
N LEU A 396 20.99 -24.71 9.83
CA LEU A 396 21.68 -25.82 10.47
C LEU A 396 20.78 -26.52 11.51
N GLN A 397 20.04 -25.74 12.31
CA GLN A 397 19.08 -26.30 13.28
C GLN A 397 18.01 -27.14 12.59
N GLN A 398 17.44 -26.65 11.48
CA GLN A 398 16.46 -27.41 10.71
C GLN A 398 17.04 -28.72 10.15
N THR A 399 18.31 -28.71 9.75
CA THR A 399 19.01 -29.91 9.25
C THR A 399 19.21 -30.93 10.37
N ILE A 400 19.62 -30.47 11.56
CA ILE A 400 19.77 -31.33 12.75
C ILE A 400 18.42 -31.93 13.15
N ASP A 401 17.34 -31.14 13.16
CA ASP A 401 16.00 -31.63 13.50
C ASP A 401 15.50 -32.71 12.52
N LEU A 402 15.86 -32.62 11.24
CA LEU A 402 15.54 -33.65 10.24
C LEU A 402 16.33 -34.94 10.49
N SER A 403 17.63 -34.83 10.73
CA SER A 403 18.49 -35.98 11.05
C SER A 403 18.05 -36.67 12.34
N ASN A 404 17.66 -35.93 13.37
CA ASN A 404 17.14 -36.50 14.61
C ASN A 404 15.83 -37.28 14.39
N LYS A 405 14.92 -36.79 13.54
CA LYS A 405 13.71 -37.54 13.18
C LYS A 405 14.01 -38.84 12.43
N GLU A 406 15.01 -38.82 11.55
CA GLU A 406 15.48 -40.04 10.88
C GLU A 406 16.07 -41.02 11.91
N HIS A 407 16.89 -40.54 12.84
CA HIS A 407 17.42 -41.35 13.95
C HIS A 407 16.32 -41.94 14.84
N GLU A 408 15.27 -41.18 15.17
CA GLU A 408 14.10 -41.70 15.91
C GLU A 408 13.41 -42.83 15.13
N SER A 409 13.22 -42.67 13.81
CA SER A 409 12.64 -43.69 12.94
C SER A 409 13.49 -44.97 12.89
N TYR A 410 14.81 -44.84 12.76
CA TYR A 410 15.74 -45.97 12.82
C TYR A 410 15.71 -46.66 14.19
N THR A 411 15.62 -45.89 15.28
CA THR A 411 15.55 -46.44 16.65
C THR A 411 14.28 -47.27 16.85
N VAL A 412 13.13 -46.78 16.39
CA VAL A 412 11.87 -47.55 16.42
C VAL A 412 11.97 -48.82 15.59
N SER A 413 12.58 -48.74 14.40
CA SER A 413 12.78 -49.90 13.53
C SER A 413 13.70 -50.96 14.17
N ILE A 414 14.77 -50.53 14.85
CA ILE A 414 15.66 -51.43 15.60
C ILE A 414 14.89 -52.12 16.72
N HIS A 415 14.14 -51.39 17.53
CA HIS A 415 13.35 -51.96 18.62
C HIS A 415 12.29 -52.97 18.12
N MET A 416 11.66 -52.71 16.97
CA MET A 416 10.74 -53.66 16.35
C MET A 416 11.43 -54.97 15.95
N LEU A 417 12.63 -54.89 15.35
CA LEU A 417 13.43 -56.05 14.99
C LEU A 417 13.95 -56.82 16.21
N GLU A 418 14.27 -56.11 17.31
CA GLU A 418 14.65 -56.72 18.59
C GLU A 418 13.48 -57.53 19.18
N CYS A 419 12.28 -56.96 19.24
CA CYS A 419 11.08 -57.69 19.69
C CYS A 419 10.78 -58.93 18.83
N GLU A 420 10.95 -58.82 17.51
CA GLU A 420 10.73 -59.93 16.59
C GLU A 420 11.80 -61.02 16.72
N ASN A 421 13.06 -60.65 16.93
CA ASN A 421 14.14 -61.58 17.24
C ASN A 421 13.88 -62.32 18.57
N GLU A 422 13.44 -61.61 19.60
CA GLU A 422 13.10 -62.21 20.90
C GLU A 422 11.91 -63.18 20.77
N ARG A 423 10.89 -62.83 19.97
CA ARG A 423 9.79 -63.74 19.64
C ARG A 423 10.28 -65.01 18.94
N LEU A 424 11.12 -64.87 17.92
CA LEU A 424 11.69 -65.99 17.17
C LEU A 424 12.63 -66.87 18.01
N GLN A 425 13.34 -66.30 19.00
CA GLN A 425 14.14 -67.07 19.96
C GLN A 425 13.26 -67.86 20.94
N ASN A 426 12.06 -67.38 21.24
CA ASN A 426 11.11 -68.04 22.15
C ASN A 426 10.25 -69.13 21.45
N ASP A 427 10.09 -69.08 20.13
CA ASP A 427 9.35 -70.08 19.34
C ASP A 427 9.92 -71.51 19.40
N PRO A 428 11.25 -71.78 19.35
CA PRO A 428 11.79 -73.13 19.51
C PRO A 428 11.65 -73.68 20.95
N VAL A 429 11.56 -72.80 21.96
CA VAL A 429 11.38 -73.21 23.37
C VAL A 429 9.95 -73.73 23.61
N LYS A 430 8.96 -73.22 22.88
CA LYS A 430 7.57 -73.72 22.95
C LYS A 430 7.37 -75.07 22.26
N LEU A 431 8.05 -75.33 21.13
CA LEU A 431 7.95 -76.63 20.45
C LEU A 431 8.64 -77.78 21.21
N GLN A 432 9.57 -77.45 22.11
CA GLN A 432 10.22 -78.43 22.99
C GLN A 432 9.39 -78.78 24.23
N GLY A 433 8.40 -77.95 24.60
CA GLY A 433 7.46 -78.21 25.69
C GLY A 433 6.36 -79.24 25.36
N ASP A 434 6.08 -79.45 24.07
CA ASP A 434 5.01 -80.36 23.62
C ASP A 434 5.50 -81.79 23.35
N THR A 435 6.79 -82.10 23.56
CA THR A 435 7.37 -83.42 23.23
C THR A 435 7.70 -84.30 24.45
N GLU A 436 7.69 -83.80 25.69
CA GLU A 436 8.01 -84.62 26.87
C GLU A 436 7.01 -84.45 28.02
N ALA A 437 5.95 -85.25 28.01
CA ALA A 437 5.34 -85.79 29.23
C ALA A 437 4.66 -87.15 28.96
N PRO A 438 5.19 -88.27 29.49
CA PRO A 438 4.40 -89.48 29.64
C PRO A 438 3.52 -89.38 30.90
N VAL A 439 2.32 -89.90 30.72
CA VAL A 439 1.25 -90.19 31.68
C VAL A 439 1.76 -91.06 32.84
N LEU A 440 1.44 -90.70 34.10
CA LEU A 440 0.57 -91.52 35.00
C LEU A 440 0.42 -90.94 36.42
N THR A 441 -0.82 -90.48 36.69
CA THR A 441 -1.71 -90.92 37.79
C THR A 441 -1.38 -90.60 39.26
N ASN A 442 -2.05 -89.54 39.73
CA ASN A 442 -2.87 -89.40 40.96
C ASN A 442 -2.54 -90.23 42.20
N LEU A 443 -2.22 -89.58 43.32
CA LEU A 443 -2.92 -89.77 44.61
C LEU A 443 -2.49 -88.71 45.66
N ASP A 444 -3.48 -88.13 46.35
CA ASP A 444 -3.43 -87.49 47.68
C ASP A 444 -2.59 -86.22 47.89
N MET A 445 -2.90 -85.28 48.78
CA MET A 445 -4.02 -84.90 49.65
C MET A 445 -3.54 -83.59 50.31
N TYR A 446 -4.47 -82.75 50.75
CA TYR A 446 -4.39 -81.93 51.97
C TYR A 446 -3.16 -81.03 52.25
N GLU A 447 -3.50 -79.76 52.46
CA GLU A 447 -3.04 -78.90 53.56
C GLU A 447 -1.53 -78.60 53.74
N ALA A 448 -1.22 -77.30 53.59
CA ALA A 448 -0.34 -76.44 54.38
C ALA A 448 0.45 -75.54 53.41
N ALA A 449 0.52 -74.21 53.52
CA ALA A 449 0.30 -73.34 54.65
C ALA A 449 -0.13 -71.95 54.17
N LYS A 450 -0.82 -71.29 55.09
CA LYS A 450 -1.48 -69.99 54.99
C LYS A 450 -0.59 -68.95 55.71
N HIS A 451 -0.55 -67.74 55.16
CA HIS A 451 -0.15 -66.43 55.76
C HIS A 451 1.36 -66.16 55.89
N THR A 452 1.92 -65.02 55.46
CA THR A 452 1.59 -63.61 55.80
C THR A 452 2.36 -62.72 54.78
N SER A 453 1.81 -61.71 54.09
CA SER A 453 1.63 -60.33 54.61
C SER A 453 0.97 -59.41 53.56
N GLN A 454 -0.15 -58.81 53.98
CA GLN A 454 -0.75 -57.48 53.76
C GLN A 454 0.08 -56.39 53.00
N PRO A 455 -0.54 -55.50 52.19
CA PRO A 455 -1.28 -54.30 52.66
C PRO A 455 -2.68 -54.13 52.03
N GLN A 456 -3.72 -53.95 52.85
CA GLN A 456 -4.32 -52.67 53.29
C GLN A 456 -5.10 -51.90 52.22
N ILE A 457 -6.42 -51.96 52.39
CA ILE A 457 -7.43 -51.07 51.83
C ILE A 457 -7.27 -49.68 52.47
N SER A 458 -7.22 -48.62 51.67
CA SER A 458 -7.66 -47.30 52.11
C SER A 458 -8.69 -46.76 51.12
N MET A 459 -9.87 -46.46 51.65
CA MET A 459 -10.88 -45.68 50.97
C MET A 459 -10.31 -44.32 50.57
N GLN A 460 -10.45 -43.96 49.30
CA GLN A 460 -10.47 -42.56 48.91
C GLN A 460 -11.51 -42.38 47.82
N GLU A 461 -12.61 -41.76 48.28
CA GLU A 461 -13.63 -41.01 47.56
C GLU A 461 -13.93 -41.40 46.11
N LYS A 462 -15.16 -41.87 45.95
CA LYS A 462 -15.99 -41.57 44.79
C LYS A 462 -15.80 -40.11 44.39
N GLU A 463 -15.11 -39.85 43.29
CA GLU A 463 -15.38 -38.68 42.48
C GLU A 463 -15.91 -39.21 41.15
N GLU A 464 -17.22 -39.03 40.96
CA GLU A 464 -17.92 -39.30 39.72
C GLU A 464 -17.17 -38.60 38.59
N ARG A 465 -16.50 -39.39 37.74
CA ARG A 465 -15.92 -38.86 36.51
C ARG A 465 -17.12 -38.44 35.64
N PRO A 466 -17.31 -37.14 35.37
CA PRO A 466 -18.52 -36.69 34.71
C PRO A 466 -18.49 -37.13 33.25
N CYS A 467 -19.69 -37.48 32.77
CA CYS A 467 -20.03 -37.83 31.40
C CYS A 467 -19.40 -36.87 30.36
N PRO A 468 -19.28 -37.25 29.06
CA PRO A 468 -18.69 -36.43 28.00
C PRO A 468 -19.33 -35.05 27.78
N THR A 469 -20.42 -34.74 28.48
CA THR A 469 -21.08 -33.44 28.51
C THR A 469 -20.16 -32.30 28.93
N THR A 470 -19.18 -32.52 29.83
CA THR A 470 -18.36 -31.42 30.36
C THR A 470 -17.36 -30.84 29.33
N ALA A 471 -16.88 -31.63 28.38
CA ALA A 471 -15.98 -31.15 27.33
C ALA A 471 -16.74 -30.33 26.28
N THR A 472 -17.94 -30.79 25.93
CA THR A 472 -18.85 -30.10 25.01
C THR A 472 -19.39 -28.80 25.62
N GLU A 473 -19.73 -28.81 26.92
CA GLU A 473 -20.12 -27.61 27.67
C GLU A 473 -18.98 -26.59 27.76
N LYS A 474 -17.74 -27.03 28.03
CA LYS A 474 -16.57 -26.14 28.04
C LYS A 474 -16.30 -25.52 26.67
N PHE A 475 -16.49 -26.28 25.59
CA PHE A 475 -16.36 -25.75 24.23
C PHE A 475 -17.44 -24.71 23.92
N LEU A 476 -18.70 -25.01 24.24
CA LEU A 476 -19.82 -24.07 24.08
C LEU A 476 -19.63 -22.78 24.88
N GLN A 477 -19.16 -22.89 26.13
CA GLN A 477 -18.92 -21.73 27.00
C GLN A 477 -17.75 -20.86 26.50
N GLU A 478 -16.69 -21.47 25.98
CA GLU A 478 -15.57 -20.74 25.37
C GLU A 478 -16.00 -20.05 24.06
N GLU A 479 -16.85 -20.69 23.27
CA GLU A 479 -17.35 -20.12 22.02
C GLU A 479 -18.37 -18.99 22.28
N GLU A 480 -19.20 -19.11 23.32
CA GLU A 480 -20.09 -18.03 23.78
C GLU A 480 -19.29 -16.83 24.30
N LYS A 481 -18.16 -17.07 24.99
CA LYS A 481 -17.25 -16.01 25.43
C LYS A 481 -16.59 -15.30 24.25
N ARG A 482 -16.17 -16.03 23.23
CA ARG A 482 -15.63 -15.44 21.99
C ARG A 482 -16.68 -14.63 21.24
N ALA A 483 -17.93 -15.11 21.20
CA ALA A 483 -19.04 -14.38 20.60
C ALA A 483 -19.28 -13.04 21.32
N MET A 484 -19.28 -13.04 22.66
CA MET A 484 -19.41 -11.81 23.46
C MET A 484 -18.23 -10.84 23.26
N GLU A 485 -16.99 -11.35 23.17
CA GLU A 485 -15.82 -10.52 22.90
C GLU A 485 -15.89 -9.91 21.49
N PHE A 486 -16.32 -10.68 20.49
CA PHE A 486 -16.54 -10.18 19.14
C PHE A 486 -17.62 -9.10 19.09
N GLU A 487 -18.75 -9.32 19.77
CA GLU A 487 -19.83 -8.35 19.86
C GLU A 487 -19.37 -7.06 20.53
N LYS A 488 -18.57 -7.15 21.60
CA LYS A 488 -18.00 -5.98 22.27
C LYS A 488 -17.06 -5.18 21.36
N ILE A 489 -16.22 -5.86 20.59
CA ILE A 489 -15.33 -5.22 19.60
C ILE A 489 -16.17 -4.55 18.50
N LEU A 490 -17.21 -5.24 18.01
CA LEU A 490 -18.10 -4.72 16.98
C LEU A 490 -18.81 -3.45 17.46
N ASN A 491 -19.36 -3.47 18.67
CA ASN A 491 -20.04 -2.33 19.28
C ASN A 491 -19.09 -1.15 19.49
N SER A 492 -17.86 -1.40 19.95
CA SER A 492 -16.83 -0.36 20.07
C SER A 492 -16.53 0.30 18.72
N HIS A 493 -16.46 -0.49 17.64
CA HIS A 493 -16.20 0.04 16.31
C HIS A 493 -17.39 0.83 15.75
N ILE A 494 -18.62 0.38 16.03
CA ILE A 494 -19.85 1.10 15.68
C ILE A 494 -19.89 2.46 16.39
N GLU A 495 -19.58 2.51 17.69
CA GLU A 495 -19.54 3.77 18.45
C GLU A 495 -18.47 4.73 17.92
N GLU A 496 -17.31 4.21 17.51
CA GLU A 496 -16.24 5.02 16.94
C GLU A 496 -16.62 5.60 15.57
N LEU A 497 -17.27 4.80 14.71
CA LEU A 497 -17.83 5.25 13.44
C LEU A 497 -18.91 6.31 13.65
N GLN A 498 -19.82 6.11 14.61
CA GLN A 498 -20.83 7.10 14.97
C GLN A 498 -20.18 8.40 15.43
N ARG A 499 -19.21 8.34 16.34
CA ARG A 499 -18.46 9.53 16.80
C ARG A 499 -17.75 10.26 15.66
N HIS A 500 -17.13 9.52 14.75
CA HIS A 500 -16.46 10.11 13.58
C HIS A 500 -17.45 10.80 12.63
N SER A 501 -18.60 10.17 12.39
CA SER A 501 -19.68 10.73 11.57
C SER A 501 -20.28 12.00 12.20
N GLU A 502 -20.54 12.00 13.51
CA GLU A 502 -21.03 13.17 14.25
C GLU A 502 -20.04 14.33 14.22
N ASN A 503 -18.75 14.04 14.42
CA ASN A 503 -17.70 15.06 14.34
C ASN A 503 -17.61 15.66 12.93
N THR A 504 -17.74 14.83 11.91
CA THR A 504 -17.78 15.27 10.51
C THR A 504 -19.00 16.16 10.26
N LEU A 505 -20.18 15.73 10.70
CA LEU A 505 -21.40 16.53 10.60
C LEU A 505 -21.28 17.87 11.33
N LYS A 506 -20.77 17.89 12.56
CA LYS A 506 -20.50 19.12 13.33
C LYS A 506 -19.55 20.06 12.60
N LYS A 507 -18.50 19.53 11.99
CA LYS A 507 -17.55 20.31 11.19
C LYS A 507 -18.26 21.00 10.02
N TYR A 508 -19.09 20.27 9.29
CA TYR A 508 -19.84 20.82 8.15
C TYR A 508 -20.99 21.77 8.57
N THR A 509 -21.64 21.56 9.71
CA THR A 509 -22.66 22.49 10.21
C THR A 509 -22.05 23.80 10.70
N ASN A 510 -20.88 23.74 11.35
CA ASN A 510 -20.16 24.95 11.80
C ASN A 510 -19.62 25.75 10.60
N LEU A 511 -19.19 25.07 9.55
CA LEU A 511 -18.81 25.67 8.26
C LEU A 511 -19.99 26.33 7.50
N ARG A 512 -21.24 26.02 7.86
CA ARG A 512 -22.44 26.58 7.22
C ARG A 512 -23.03 27.78 7.99
N GLN A 513 -22.63 27.96 9.26
CA GLN A 513 -23.10 29.05 10.13
C GLN A 513 -22.09 30.20 10.26
N SER A 514 -20.84 29.98 9.84
CA SER A 514 -19.82 31.03 9.65
C SER A 514 -19.79 31.48 8.19
#